data_AF-Q8PSX1-F1
#
_entry.id   AF-Q8PSX1-F1
#
_cell.length_a   1.000
_cell.length_b   1.000
_cell.length_c   1.000
_cell.angle_alpha   90.00
_cell.angle_beta   90.00
_cell.angle_gamma   90.00
#
_symmetry.space_group_name_H-M   'P 1'
#
loop_
_entity.id
_entity.type
_entity.pdbx_description
1 polymer ?
#
loop_
_entity_poly.entity_id
_entity_poly.type
_entity_poly.pdbx_seq_one_letter_code
_entity_poly.pdbx_strand_id
1 'polypeptide(L)'
;MKTLQVKLGELQRKAWELKIPIIIVFEGWHASGMGEDINRFILPLDPRGFDFHTMRRPCYKEELKPFLLHFWSRIPVRGRIGIFDRSWYSRAVIELFAKEKNEDALEKTLEELTYFERQLSDDGYLILKFFLHISEKEQKERFKEIKKRGIPLILEEYKDKNGKDLEFIEGYEEYLPVVERILERTDVPYAPWTIIEANDRNFAVLKIMSKVAGAIEKCIEKVTRTPGEQTIKYLDMAKEKLPALDGSVLEKVDLSKSITLEEYRESKKLFQEKIENLQYELLKRKRSTVVVFEGWDAAGKGGNIHRLVEELNPRLYRVVPVGSPNDYEKAHQYLWRFCSATPMAGHMTIFDRSWYGRVLVERVEGFSTEEEWGRAYREINEFEKILYDSGAIILKFWLHIDKETQLERFESRLTDPEKRWKITEDDWRNRNRWDDYEIAVNEMLQKTSTLGAPWIVVESNDKRYSRIKVLKTVAEAIEKELGT
;
A
#
# COMPACT_ATOMS: atom_id res chain seq x y z
N MET A 1 -24.70 6.64 30.16
CA MET A 1 -24.53 5.56 29.17
C MET A 1 -25.57 5.62 28.05
N LYS A 2 -26.89 5.57 28.34
CA LYS A 2 -27.95 5.59 27.30
C LYS A 2 -27.90 6.78 26.33
N THR A 3 -27.68 8.00 26.83
CA THR A 3 -27.54 9.21 25.97
C THR A 3 -26.37 9.10 25.00
N LEU A 4 -25.25 8.52 25.44
CA LEU A 4 -24.05 8.37 24.63
C LEU A 4 -24.21 7.29 23.56
N GLN A 5 -24.95 6.22 23.86
CA GLN A 5 -25.32 5.18 22.91
C GLN A 5 -26.15 5.75 21.75
N VAL A 6 -27.20 6.52 22.04
CA VAL A 6 -28.03 7.17 21.01
C VAL A 6 -27.18 8.09 20.13
N LYS A 7 -26.34 8.90 20.78
CA LYS A 7 -25.42 9.83 20.11
C LYS A 7 -24.43 9.11 19.18
N LEU A 8 -23.84 7.99 19.60
CA LEU A 8 -22.94 7.21 18.74
C LEU A 8 -23.62 6.70 17.47
N GLY A 9 -24.84 6.17 17.59
CA GLY A 9 -25.60 5.73 16.42
C GLY A 9 -25.93 6.88 15.46
N GLU A 10 -26.25 8.06 15.98
CA GLU A 10 -26.45 9.27 15.16
C GLU A 10 -25.17 9.71 14.46
N LEU A 11 -24.04 9.71 15.17
CA LEU A 11 -22.74 10.11 14.63
C LEU A 11 -22.27 9.15 13.54
N GLN A 12 -22.47 7.84 13.71
CA GLN A 12 -22.16 6.86 12.67
C GLN A 12 -22.95 7.16 11.38
N ARG A 13 -24.26 7.41 11.48
CA ARG A 13 -25.09 7.72 10.30
C ARG A 13 -24.62 8.99 9.59
N LYS A 14 -24.30 10.04 10.36
CA LYS A 14 -23.74 11.28 9.80
C LYS A 14 -22.38 11.06 9.13
N ALA A 15 -21.49 10.30 9.76
CA ALA A 15 -20.20 9.94 9.18
C ALA A 15 -20.34 9.14 7.88
N TRP A 16 -21.34 8.24 7.83
CA TRP A 16 -21.69 7.50 6.62
C TRP A 16 -22.16 8.43 5.50
N GLU A 17 -23.11 9.31 5.76
CA GLU A 17 -23.60 10.30 4.78
C GLU A 17 -22.49 11.19 4.23
N LEU A 18 -21.56 11.61 5.11
CA LEU A 18 -20.39 12.42 4.75
C LEU A 18 -19.22 11.60 4.18
N LYS A 19 -19.39 10.28 4.00
CA LYS A 19 -18.37 9.36 3.48
C LYS A 19 -17.05 9.39 4.26
N ILE A 20 -17.09 9.65 5.57
CA ILE A 20 -15.90 9.66 6.44
C ILE A 20 -15.53 8.19 6.74
N PRO A 21 -14.38 7.68 6.29
CA PRO A 21 -13.91 6.36 6.69
C PRO A 21 -13.32 6.40 8.11
N ILE A 22 -13.67 5.43 8.94
CA ILE A 22 -13.23 5.39 10.34
C ILE A 22 -12.59 4.03 10.62
N ILE A 23 -11.40 4.03 11.20
CA ILE A 23 -10.72 2.83 11.68
C ILE A 23 -10.63 2.90 13.20
N ILE A 24 -11.08 1.84 13.87
CA ILE A 24 -10.99 1.70 15.33
C ILE A 24 -10.20 0.45 15.64
N VAL A 25 -9.06 0.62 16.29
CA VAL A 25 -8.15 -0.45 16.69
C VAL A 25 -8.24 -0.66 18.19
N PHE A 26 -8.52 -1.90 18.59
CA PHE A 26 -8.50 -2.33 19.97
C PHE A 26 -7.31 -3.27 20.20
N GLU A 27 -6.40 -2.84 21.05
CA GLU A 27 -5.30 -3.61 21.60
C GLU A 27 -5.40 -3.66 23.13
N GLY A 28 -4.64 -4.52 23.77
CA GLY A 28 -4.60 -4.59 25.23
C GLY A 28 -4.03 -5.90 25.74
N TRP A 29 -4.03 -6.08 27.06
CA TRP A 29 -3.61 -7.35 27.64
C TRP A 29 -4.60 -8.47 27.35
N HIS A 30 -4.12 -9.71 27.33
CA HIS A 30 -5.01 -10.87 27.39
C HIS A 30 -5.86 -10.81 28.67
N ALA A 31 -7.11 -11.27 28.61
CA ALA A 31 -8.08 -11.18 29.71
C ALA A 31 -8.42 -9.75 30.21
N SER A 32 -8.03 -8.69 29.48
CA SER A 32 -8.42 -7.29 29.77
C SER A 32 -9.93 -7.05 29.73
N GLY A 33 -10.72 -7.96 29.15
CA GLY A 33 -12.16 -7.77 28.95
C GLY A 33 -12.50 -7.13 27.60
N MET A 34 -11.50 -6.92 26.73
CA MET A 34 -11.63 -6.25 25.44
C MET A 34 -12.80 -6.73 24.58
N GLY A 35 -12.99 -8.05 24.42
CA GLY A 35 -14.11 -8.57 23.63
C GLY A 35 -15.48 -8.15 24.18
N GLU A 36 -15.64 -8.10 25.50
CA GLU A 36 -16.88 -7.63 26.14
C GLU A 36 -17.05 -6.11 25.98
N ASP A 37 -15.97 -5.35 26.14
CA ASP A 37 -15.99 -3.89 26.01
C ASP A 37 -16.29 -3.46 24.57
N ILE A 38 -15.71 -4.15 23.58
CA ILE A 38 -16.03 -4.00 22.16
C ILE A 38 -17.50 -4.34 21.92
N ASN A 39 -17.97 -5.50 22.41
CA ASN A 39 -19.37 -5.91 22.24
C ASN A 39 -20.34 -4.83 22.74
N ARG A 40 -20.09 -4.29 23.94
CA ARG A 40 -20.91 -3.20 24.50
C ARG A 40 -20.79 -1.90 23.72
N PHE A 41 -19.63 -1.60 23.14
CA PHE A 41 -19.39 -0.45 22.27
C PHE A 41 -20.13 -0.54 20.93
N ILE A 42 -20.20 -1.72 20.31
CA ILE A 42 -20.82 -1.91 18.99
C ILE A 42 -22.35 -1.98 19.04
N LEU A 43 -22.95 -2.41 20.15
CA LEU A 43 -24.41 -2.51 20.32
C LEU A 43 -25.21 -1.27 19.88
N PRO A 44 -24.79 -0.01 20.17
CA PRO A 44 -25.48 1.18 19.68
C PRO A 44 -25.30 1.50 18.19
N LEU A 45 -24.35 0.86 17.51
CA LEU A 45 -24.06 1.11 16.09
C LEU A 45 -24.99 0.31 15.18
N ASP A 46 -25.31 0.87 14.02
CA ASP A 46 -25.98 0.15 12.94
C ASP A 46 -25.01 -0.88 12.33
N PRO A 47 -25.34 -2.19 12.36
CA PRO A 47 -24.47 -3.26 11.87
C PRO A 47 -24.20 -3.20 10.36
N ARG A 48 -24.99 -2.45 9.59
CA ARG A 48 -24.74 -2.26 8.15
C ARG A 48 -23.61 -1.27 7.88
N GLY A 49 -23.29 -0.42 8.85
CA GLY A 49 -22.33 0.68 8.71
C GLY A 49 -20.94 0.37 9.29
N PHE A 50 -20.68 -0.86 9.74
CA PHE A 50 -19.36 -1.27 10.19
C PHE A 50 -19.00 -2.69 9.78
N ASP A 51 -17.71 -2.96 9.74
CA ASP A 51 -17.13 -4.29 9.58
C ASP A 51 -16.30 -4.60 10.83
N PHE A 52 -16.48 -5.82 11.37
CA PHE A 52 -15.74 -6.29 12.52
C PHE A 52 -14.68 -7.30 12.08
N HIS A 53 -13.43 -6.99 12.37
CA HIS A 53 -12.27 -7.79 12.00
C HIS A 53 -11.59 -8.31 13.26
N THR A 54 -11.45 -9.63 13.35
CA THR A 54 -10.66 -10.27 14.38
C THR A 54 -9.29 -10.66 13.84
N MET A 55 -8.30 -10.71 14.72
CA MET A 55 -7.03 -11.35 14.40
C MET A 55 -7.25 -12.84 14.15
N ARG A 56 -6.75 -13.31 13.00
CA ARG A 56 -6.71 -14.72 12.61
C ARG A 56 -5.32 -15.07 12.14
N ARG A 57 -4.96 -16.34 12.19
CA ARG A 57 -3.72 -16.82 11.59
C ARG A 57 -3.72 -16.49 10.09
N PRO A 58 -2.62 -15.94 9.54
CA PRO A 58 -2.54 -15.70 8.10
C PRO A 58 -2.68 -17.04 7.36
N CYS A 59 -3.44 -17.03 6.27
CA CYS A 59 -3.45 -18.15 5.34
C CYS A 59 -2.14 -18.20 4.53
N TYR A 60 -1.89 -19.31 3.84
CA TYR A 60 -0.66 -19.50 3.04
C TYR A 60 -0.37 -18.34 2.08
N LYS A 61 -1.38 -17.78 1.42
CA LYS A 61 -1.20 -16.63 0.50
C LYS A 61 -0.82 -15.34 1.23
N GLU A 62 -1.37 -15.13 2.42
CA GLU A 62 -1.03 -14.01 3.29
C GLU A 62 0.42 -14.17 3.75
N GLU A 63 0.86 -15.34 4.21
CA GLU A 63 2.28 -15.56 4.63
C GLU A 63 3.32 -15.29 3.53
N LEU A 64 2.94 -15.39 2.25
CA LEU A 64 3.83 -15.12 1.12
C LEU A 64 3.82 -13.66 0.63
N LYS A 65 3.12 -12.75 1.33
CA LYS A 65 3.07 -11.33 0.99
C LYS A 65 3.71 -10.48 2.10
N PRO A 66 4.17 -9.25 1.78
CA PRO A 66 4.61 -8.31 2.80
C PRO A 66 3.54 -8.09 3.88
N PHE A 67 3.98 -8.00 5.13
CA PHE A 67 3.14 -7.98 6.34
C PHE A 67 1.95 -7.00 6.25
N LEU A 68 2.20 -5.77 5.82
CA LEU A 68 1.17 -4.72 5.80
C LEU A 68 0.09 -4.89 4.74
N LEU A 69 0.39 -5.59 3.65
CA LEU A 69 -0.55 -5.69 2.52
C LEU A 69 -1.85 -6.40 2.88
N HIS A 70 -1.83 -7.21 3.93
CA HIS A 70 -2.99 -7.95 4.40
C HIS A 70 -4.00 -7.01 5.04
N PHE A 71 -3.53 -5.96 5.70
CA PHE A 71 -4.38 -4.97 6.36
C PHE A 71 -4.94 -3.96 5.37
N TRP A 72 -4.20 -3.62 4.31
CA TRP A 72 -4.73 -2.85 3.18
C TRP A 72 -6.04 -3.45 2.66
N SER A 73 -6.13 -4.77 2.51
CA SER A 73 -7.36 -5.42 2.05
C SER A 73 -8.57 -5.31 2.98
N ARG A 74 -8.36 -4.88 4.24
CA ARG A 74 -9.38 -4.82 5.29
C ARG A 74 -9.72 -3.40 5.72
N ILE A 75 -9.07 -2.37 5.15
CA ILE A 75 -9.47 -0.99 5.46
C ILE A 75 -10.92 -0.77 4.99
N PRO A 76 -11.73 0.01 5.73
CA PRO A 76 -13.11 0.25 5.34
C PRO A 76 -13.17 1.14 4.09
N VAL A 77 -14.23 0.95 3.29
CA VAL A 77 -14.63 1.95 2.31
C VAL A 77 -15.04 3.25 3.00
N ARG A 78 -14.90 4.37 2.28
CA ARG A 78 -15.38 5.70 2.69
C ARG A 78 -16.84 5.64 3.17
N GLY A 79 -17.05 6.12 4.40
CA GLY A 79 -18.34 6.13 5.10
C GLY A 79 -18.62 4.93 6.00
N ARG A 80 -17.77 3.89 6.00
CA ARG A 80 -17.89 2.76 6.92
C ARG A 80 -16.89 2.85 8.06
N ILE A 81 -17.18 2.10 9.12
CA ILE A 81 -16.29 1.89 10.26
C ILE A 81 -15.64 0.51 10.17
N GLY A 82 -14.31 0.44 10.14
CA GLY A 82 -13.55 -0.81 10.31
C GLY A 82 -13.14 -0.95 11.77
N ILE A 83 -13.65 -1.97 12.46
CA ILE A 83 -13.34 -2.24 13.87
C ILE A 83 -12.42 -3.45 13.95
N PHE A 84 -11.24 -3.28 14.54
CA PHE A 84 -10.22 -4.31 14.64
C PHE A 84 -10.06 -4.75 16.10
N ASP A 85 -10.51 -5.97 16.41
CA ASP A 85 -10.18 -6.69 17.63
C ASP A 85 -8.86 -7.42 17.40
N ARG A 86 -7.78 -6.84 17.95
CA ARG A 86 -6.39 -7.18 17.63
C ARG A 86 -6.08 -6.87 16.16
N SER A 87 -5.11 -6.00 15.95
CA SER A 87 -4.78 -5.44 14.64
C SER A 87 -3.37 -5.81 14.20
N TRP A 88 -2.78 -4.97 13.34
CA TRP A 88 -1.39 -5.04 12.94
C TRP A 88 -0.41 -4.91 14.11
N TYR A 89 -0.78 -4.26 15.23
CA TYR A 89 0.09 -4.20 16.40
C TYR A 89 0.24 -5.56 17.08
N SER A 90 -0.87 -6.22 17.42
CA SER A 90 -0.82 -7.57 17.97
C SER A 90 -0.13 -8.55 17.01
N ARG A 91 -0.37 -8.45 15.69
CA ARG A 91 0.35 -9.29 14.73
C ARG A 91 1.85 -9.02 14.68
N ALA A 92 2.29 -7.77 14.78
CA ALA A 92 3.72 -7.44 14.82
C ALA A 92 4.40 -8.06 16.06
N VAL A 93 3.77 -7.96 17.24
CA VAL A 93 4.28 -8.59 18.46
C VAL A 93 4.33 -10.12 18.32
N ILE A 94 3.24 -10.72 17.84
CA ILE A 94 3.10 -12.19 17.75
C ILE A 94 4.03 -12.79 16.72
N GLU A 95 4.13 -12.19 15.54
CA GLU A 95 4.83 -12.81 14.41
C GLU A 95 6.31 -12.46 14.36
N LEU A 96 6.69 -11.27 14.81
CA LEU A 96 8.07 -10.77 14.65
C LEU A 96 8.85 -10.85 15.96
N PHE A 97 8.22 -10.47 17.08
CA PHE A 97 8.89 -10.52 18.38
C PHE A 97 8.81 -11.91 19.02
N ALA A 98 7.62 -12.50 19.12
CA ALA A 98 7.45 -13.75 19.87
C ALA A 98 8.08 -14.98 19.19
N LYS A 99 8.22 -14.99 17.85
CA LYS A 99 8.83 -16.11 17.12
C LYS A 99 10.35 -16.02 17.04
N GLU A 100 10.90 -14.83 16.82
CA GLU A 100 12.30 -14.65 16.44
C GLU A 100 13.10 -13.70 17.36
N LYS A 101 12.44 -13.00 18.30
CA LYS A 101 13.04 -11.96 19.16
C LYS A 101 13.90 -10.96 18.37
N ASN A 102 13.48 -10.65 17.15
CA ASN A 102 14.22 -9.81 16.22
C ASN A 102 13.81 -8.34 16.40
N GLU A 103 14.58 -7.58 17.19
CA GLU A 103 14.30 -6.17 17.48
C GLU A 103 14.39 -5.29 16.23
N ASP A 104 15.34 -5.55 15.33
CA ASP A 104 15.51 -4.78 14.09
C ASP A 104 14.29 -4.93 13.16
N ALA A 105 13.79 -6.17 13.04
CA ALA A 105 12.57 -6.44 12.27
C ALA A 105 11.33 -5.76 12.88
N LEU A 106 11.27 -5.68 14.21
CA LEU A 106 10.20 -4.97 14.91
C LEU A 106 10.28 -3.46 14.63
N GLU A 107 11.45 -2.82 14.79
CA GLU A 107 11.62 -1.39 14.53
C GLU A 107 11.25 -1.02 13.08
N LYS A 108 11.70 -1.82 12.12
CA LYS A 108 11.34 -1.66 10.73
C LYS A 108 9.83 -1.74 10.52
N THR A 109 9.18 -2.72 11.14
CA THR A 109 7.72 -2.87 11.04
C THR A 109 6.99 -1.70 11.70
N LEU A 110 7.47 -1.18 12.82
CA LEU A 110 6.88 -0.02 13.47
C LEU A 110 7.00 1.23 12.60
N GLU A 111 8.13 1.42 11.93
CA GLU A 111 8.29 2.47 10.94
C GLU A 111 7.27 2.31 9.80
N GLU A 112 7.14 1.13 9.21
CA GLU A 112 6.17 0.86 8.15
C GLU A 112 4.71 1.08 8.61
N LEU A 113 4.40 0.78 9.87
CA LEU A 113 3.09 1.06 10.47
C LEU A 113 2.78 2.56 10.55
N THR A 114 3.77 3.38 10.88
CA THR A 114 3.59 4.84 10.86
C THR A 114 3.33 5.36 9.45
N TYR A 115 3.96 4.77 8.42
CA TYR A 115 3.67 5.09 7.02
C TYR A 115 2.23 4.75 6.67
N PHE A 116 1.79 3.54 6.99
CA PHE A 116 0.44 3.06 6.72
C PHE A 116 -0.63 3.96 7.36
N GLU A 117 -0.49 4.26 8.66
CA GLU A 117 -1.46 5.12 9.37
C GLU A 117 -1.44 6.56 8.85
N ARG A 118 -0.26 7.10 8.52
CA ARG A 118 -0.14 8.43 7.93
C ARG A 118 -0.84 8.50 6.58
N GLN A 119 -0.57 7.57 5.69
CA GLN A 119 -1.14 7.53 4.34
C GLN A 119 -2.67 7.46 4.37
N LEU A 120 -3.23 6.67 5.30
CA LEU A 120 -4.66 6.61 5.53
C LEU A 120 -5.20 7.94 6.09
N SER A 121 -4.53 8.53 7.08
CA SER A 121 -5.00 9.78 7.68
C SER A 121 -4.94 10.97 6.72
N ASP A 122 -3.87 11.08 5.93
CA ASP A 122 -3.72 12.09 4.88
C ASP A 122 -4.81 11.94 3.80
N ASP A 123 -5.34 10.72 3.62
CA ASP A 123 -6.46 10.40 2.72
C ASP A 123 -7.85 10.59 3.36
N GLY A 124 -7.89 11.09 4.59
CA GLY A 124 -9.11 11.45 5.31
C GLY A 124 -9.66 10.35 6.22
N TYR A 125 -8.92 9.27 6.47
CA TYR A 125 -9.33 8.26 7.46
C TYR A 125 -9.18 8.79 8.89
N LEU A 126 -10.23 8.64 9.69
CA LEU A 126 -10.17 8.86 11.14
C LEU A 126 -9.69 7.57 11.81
N ILE A 127 -8.51 7.60 12.41
CA ILE A 127 -7.92 6.44 13.10
C ILE A 127 -7.99 6.65 14.61
N LEU A 128 -8.56 5.68 15.32
CA LEU A 128 -8.69 5.67 16.78
C LEU A 128 -8.07 4.39 17.32
N LYS A 129 -7.09 4.53 18.23
CA LYS A 129 -6.37 3.40 18.81
C LYS A 129 -6.58 3.35 20.31
N PHE A 130 -7.01 2.19 20.81
CA PHE A 130 -7.28 1.96 22.23
C PHE A 130 -6.41 0.84 22.76
N PHE A 131 -5.70 1.10 23.85
CA PHE A 131 -4.97 0.06 24.57
C PHE A 131 -5.63 -0.20 25.92
N LEU A 132 -6.23 -1.38 26.08
CA LEU A 132 -6.91 -1.79 27.31
C LEU A 132 -5.89 -2.36 28.31
N HIS A 133 -5.56 -1.52 29.29
CA HIS A 133 -4.58 -1.80 30.32
C HIS A 133 -5.26 -2.32 31.59
N ILE A 134 -4.67 -3.37 32.18
CA ILE A 134 -4.98 -3.95 33.47
C ILE A 134 -3.66 -4.28 34.16
N SER A 135 -3.66 -4.35 35.49
CA SER A 135 -2.45 -4.75 36.22
C SER A 135 -2.12 -6.23 35.98
N GLU A 136 -0.85 -6.61 36.13
CA GLU A 136 -0.42 -8.02 36.07
C GLU A 136 -1.21 -8.89 37.07
N LYS A 137 -1.45 -8.37 38.27
CA LYS A 137 -2.25 -9.07 39.30
C LYS A 137 -3.67 -9.35 38.80
N GLU A 138 -4.34 -8.33 38.27
CA GLU A 138 -5.69 -8.45 37.71
C GLU A 138 -5.72 -9.44 36.54
N GLN A 139 -4.70 -9.40 35.67
CA GLN A 139 -4.59 -10.32 34.55
C GLN A 139 -4.52 -11.78 35.03
N LYS A 140 -3.65 -12.07 36.01
CA LYS A 140 -3.49 -13.41 36.59
C LYS A 140 -4.80 -13.87 37.25
N GLU A 141 -5.51 -13.00 37.95
CA GLU A 141 -6.79 -13.32 38.58
C GLU A 141 -7.89 -13.65 37.55
N ARG A 142 -8.11 -12.78 36.56
CA ARG A 142 -9.09 -13.02 35.49
C ARG A 142 -8.80 -14.28 34.69
N PHE A 143 -7.52 -14.55 34.44
CA PHE A 143 -7.12 -15.74 33.73
C PHE A 143 -7.43 -17.04 34.49
N LYS A 144 -7.19 -17.06 35.81
CA LYS A 144 -7.60 -18.18 36.68
C LYS A 144 -9.11 -18.42 36.60
N GLU A 145 -9.92 -17.36 36.56
CA GLU A 145 -11.37 -17.47 36.41
C GLU A 145 -11.80 -18.02 35.05
N ILE A 146 -11.18 -17.56 33.96
CA ILE A 146 -11.43 -18.05 32.59
C ILE A 146 -11.14 -19.55 32.51
N LYS A 147 -9.96 -19.97 33.00
CA LYS A 147 -9.57 -21.39 33.08
C LYS A 147 -10.56 -22.20 33.93
N LYS A 148 -10.97 -21.68 35.09
CA LYS A 148 -11.97 -22.34 35.97
C LYS A 148 -13.33 -22.53 35.29
N ARG A 149 -13.74 -21.59 34.43
CA ARG A 149 -15.01 -21.65 33.70
C ARG A 149 -14.95 -22.50 32.43
N GLY A 150 -13.78 -23.00 32.06
CA GLY A 150 -13.60 -23.78 30.83
C GLY A 150 -13.90 -22.98 29.56
N ILE A 151 -13.73 -21.64 29.62
CA ILE A 151 -13.94 -20.78 28.44
C ILE A 151 -12.73 -20.97 27.52
N PRO A 152 -12.93 -21.42 26.26
CA PRO A 152 -11.83 -21.60 25.33
C PRO A 152 -11.19 -20.25 25.00
N LEU A 153 -9.87 -20.21 24.98
CA LEU A 153 -9.15 -19.00 24.60
C LEU A 153 -9.05 -18.99 23.07
N ILE A 154 -9.61 -17.96 22.43
CA ILE A 154 -9.63 -17.83 20.96
C ILE A 154 -8.22 -17.85 20.35
N LEU A 155 -7.16 -17.62 21.15
CA LEU A 155 -5.77 -17.55 20.71
C LEU A 155 -4.96 -18.85 20.93
N GLU A 156 -5.61 -19.99 21.25
CA GLU A 156 -4.99 -21.34 21.32
C GLU A 156 -4.30 -21.80 20.02
N GLU A 157 -4.41 -21.03 18.93
CA GLU A 157 -3.86 -21.38 17.61
C GLU A 157 -2.42 -20.92 17.37
N TYR A 158 -1.83 -20.08 18.23
CA TYR A 158 -0.47 -19.59 18.07
C TYR A 158 0.48 -20.36 18.98
N LYS A 159 1.13 -21.38 18.42
CA LYS A 159 2.17 -22.15 19.09
C LYS A 159 3.56 -21.64 18.70
N ASP A 160 4.49 -21.66 19.64
CA ASP A 160 5.90 -21.44 19.36
C ASP A 160 6.48 -22.59 18.52
N LYS A 161 7.76 -22.47 18.14
CA LYS A 161 8.49 -23.50 17.38
C LYS A 161 8.58 -24.87 18.07
N ASN A 162 8.30 -24.94 19.37
CA ASN A 162 8.31 -26.16 20.18
C ASN A 162 6.89 -26.70 20.43
N GLY A 163 5.85 -26.09 19.84
CA GLY A 163 4.47 -26.50 20.05
C GLY A 163 3.88 -26.04 21.39
N LYS A 164 4.59 -25.20 22.16
CA LYS A 164 4.05 -24.55 23.37
C LYS A 164 3.14 -23.41 22.91
N ASP A 165 1.94 -23.32 23.47
CA ASP A 165 1.09 -22.17 23.21
C ASP A 165 1.87 -20.90 23.56
N LEU A 166 1.86 -19.93 22.64
CA LEU A 166 2.33 -18.57 22.90
C LEU A 166 1.31 -17.95 23.86
N GLU A 167 1.32 -18.42 25.11
CA GLU A 167 0.57 -17.85 26.20
C GLU A 167 1.24 -16.51 26.53
N PHE A 168 0.91 -15.46 25.79
CA PHE A 168 1.12 -14.03 26.14
C PHE A 168 0.65 -13.68 27.57
N ILE A 169 -0.04 -14.62 28.21
CA ILE A 169 -0.55 -14.59 29.56
C ILE A 169 0.56 -14.81 30.62
N GLU A 170 1.61 -15.58 30.33
CA GLU A 170 2.67 -15.86 31.31
C GLU A 170 3.81 -14.81 31.27
N GLY A 171 3.92 -14.02 30.19
CA GLY A 171 5.03 -13.12 29.92
C GLY A 171 4.76 -11.62 30.13
N TYR A 172 3.89 -11.21 31.06
CA TYR A 172 3.54 -9.79 31.23
C TYR A 172 4.78 -8.87 31.32
N GLU A 173 5.75 -9.23 32.17
CA GLU A 173 7.01 -8.48 32.31
C GLU A 173 7.90 -8.55 31.06
N GLU A 174 7.85 -9.65 30.30
CA GLU A 174 8.61 -9.81 29.07
C GLU A 174 8.05 -8.96 27.93
N TYR A 175 6.72 -8.86 27.82
CA TYR A 175 6.05 -8.13 26.74
C TYR A 175 5.80 -6.66 27.05
N LEU A 176 5.81 -6.25 28.33
CA LEU A 176 5.58 -4.86 28.71
C LEU A 176 6.54 -3.88 28.01
N PRO A 177 7.87 -4.09 27.99
CA PRO A 177 8.78 -3.19 27.29
C PRO A 177 8.51 -3.09 25.78
N VAL A 178 8.07 -4.20 25.16
CA VAL A 178 7.74 -4.25 23.74
C VAL A 178 6.46 -3.46 23.46
N VAL A 179 5.44 -3.65 24.30
CA VAL A 179 4.17 -2.92 24.20
C VAL A 179 4.38 -1.44 24.43
N GLU A 180 5.13 -1.04 25.46
CA GLU A 180 5.48 0.37 25.72
C GLU A 180 6.19 0.98 24.52
N ARG A 181 7.18 0.28 23.95
CA ARG A 181 7.89 0.72 22.75
C ARG A 181 6.94 0.92 21.56
N ILE A 182 6.00 0.01 21.34
CA ILE A 182 4.99 0.14 20.27
C ILE A 182 4.12 1.36 20.49
N LEU A 183 3.60 1.54 21.70
CA LEU A 183 2.76 2.68 22.05
C LEU A 183 3.51 3.99 21.85
N GLU A 184 4.74 4.10 22.35
CA GLU A 184 5.57 5.30 22.21
C GLU A 184 5.92 5.62 20.76
N ARG A 185 6.34 4.61 19.98
CA ARG A 185 6.78 4.82 18.58
C ARG A 185 5.64 5.14 17.63
N THR A 186 4.41 4.77 17.99
CA THR A 186 3.24 4.94 17.13
C THR A 186 2.19 5.89 17.71
N ASP A 187 2.43 6.52 18.86
CA ASP A 187 1.57 7.60 19.36
C ASP A 187 1.85 8.90 18.59
N VAL A 188 1.07 9.14 17.54
CA VAL A 188 1.27 10.24 16.59
C VAL A 188 0.01 11.12 16.51
N PRO A 189 0.13 12.42 16.22
CA PRO A 189 -1.02 13.35 16.27
C PRO A 189 -2.21 12.97 15.40
N TYR A 190 -1.96 12.29 14.28
CA TYR A 190 -3.00 11.85 13.33
C TYR A 190 -3.60 10.48 13.66
N ALA A 191 -2.98 9.71 14.55
CA ALA A 191 -3.45 8.43 15.05
C ALA A 191 -2.94 8.23 16.50
N PRO A 192 -3.53 8.93 17.49
CA PRO A 192 -3.07 8.85 18.87
C PRO A 192 -3.58 7.58 19.57
N TRP A 193 -2.80 7.10 20.52
CA TRP A 193 -3.20 6.06 21.47
C TRP A 193 -4.03 6.63 22.60
N THR A 194 -5.10 5.92 22.95
CA THR A 194 -5.85 6.15 24.18
C THR A 194 -5.70 4.94 25.08
N ILE A 195 -5.00 5.11 26.20
CA ILE A 195 -4.92 4.08 27.24
C ILE A 195 -6.24 4.03 28.01
N ILE A 196 -6.80 2.83 28.13
CA ILE A 196 -8.07 2.56 28.80
C ILE A 196 -7.80 1.71 30.05
N GLU A 197 -8.18 2.22 31.20
CA GLU A 197 -8.08 1.56 32.49
C GLU A 197 -9.19 0.49 32.59
N ALA A 198 -8.91 -0.73 32.14
CA ALA A 198 -9.88 -1.80 31.98
C ALA A 198 -10.13 -2.64 33.25
N ASN A 199 -9.71 -2.13 34.42
CA ASN A 199 -10.04 -2.73 35.72
C ASN A 199 -11.56 -2.59 35.99
N ASP A 200 -12.17 -1.45 35.65
CA ASP A 200 -13.62 -1.24 35.67
C ASP A 200 -14.18 -1.20 34.23
N ARG A 201 -14.97 -2.21 33.88
CA ARG A 201 -15.58 -2.35 32.55
C ARG A 201 -16.58 -1.25 32.22
N ASN A 202 -17.33 -0.73 33.20
CA ASN A 202 -18.29 0.35 32.95
C ASN A 202 -17.56 1.64 32.61
N PHE A 203 -16.48 1.91 33.34
CA PHE A 203 -15.61 3.04 33.06
C PHE A 203 -14.93 2.90 31.69
N ALA A 204 -14.35 1.72 31.39
CA ALA A 204 -13.68 1.44 30.12
C ALA A 204 -14.59 1.70 28.93
N VAL A 205 -15.78 1.09 28.91
CA VAL A 205 -16.78 1.27 27.83
C VAL A 205 -17.21 2.73 27.71
N LEU A 206 -17.45 3.42 28.82
CA LEU A 206 -17.86 4.82 28.80
C LEU A 206 -16.75 5.73 28.25
N LYS A 207 -15.49 5.47 28.60
CA LYS A 207 -14.31 6.19 28.09
C LYS A 207 -14.14 5.96 26.59
N ILE A 208 -14.23 4.71 26.12
CA ILE A 208 -14.18 4.35 24.68
C ILE A 208 -15.28 5.08 23.92
N MET A 209 -16.54 4.91 24.33
CA MET A 209 -17.69 5.53 23.66
C MET A 209 -17.56 7.06 23.59
N SER A 210 -17.10 7.68 24.67
CA SER A 210 -16.94 9.15 24.75
C SER A 210 -15.85 9.63 23.80
N LYS A 211 -14.71 8.92 23.74
CA LYS A 211 -13.59 9.25 22.85
C LYS A 211 -13.96 9.07 21.39
N VAL A 212 -14.63 7.98 21.03
CA VAL A 212 -15.12 7.75 19.67
C VAL A 212 -16.13 8.84 19.27
N ALA A 213 -17.13 9.11 20.10
CA ALA A 213 -18.13 10.12 19.81
C ALA A 213 -17.49 11.51 19.59
N GLY A 214 -16.62 11.94 20.51
CA GLY A 214 -15.96 13.24 20.41
C GLY A 214 -15.02 13.35 19.19
N ALA A 215 -14.37 12.26 18.79
CA ALA A 215 -13.51 12.25 17.60
C ALA A 215 -14.32 12.33 16.30
N ILE A 216 -15.42 11.58 16.22
CA ILE A 216 -16.32 11.63 15.05
C ILE A 216 -16.95 13.04 14.94
N GLU A 217 -17.38 13.63 16.05
CA GLU A 217 -17.92 15.01 16.05
C GLU A 217 -16.91 16.02 15.50
N LYS A 218 -15.68 16.02 16.02
CA LYS A 218 -14.63 16.92 15.53
C LYS A 218 -14.31 16.70 14.06
N CYS A 219 -14.32 15.44 13.62
CA CYS A 219 -14.09 15.10 12.21
C CYS A 219 -15.23 15.64 11.33
N ILE A 220 -16.48 15.43 11.73
CA ILE A 220 -17.66 15.98 11.04
C ILE A 220 -17.58 17.52 11.00
N GLU A 221 -17.25 18.18 12.10
CA GLU A 221 -17.07 19.63 12.14
C GLU A 221 -15.98 20.10 11.17
N LYS A 222 -14.85 19.39 11.11
CA LYS A 222 -13.75 19.71 10.17
C LYS A 222 -14.19 19.58 8.71
N VAL A 223 -14.93 18.52 8.37
CA VAL A 223 -15.40 18.25 7.01
C VAL A 223 -16.53 19.20 6.60
N THR A 224 -17.36 19.64 7.55
CA THR A 224 -18.52 20.51 7.28
C THR A 224 -18.18 22.00 7.31
N ARG A 225 -17.07 22.41 7.93
CA ARG A 225 -16.55 23.77 7.80
C ARG A 225 -16.13 24.01 6.35
N THR A 226 -16.64 25.09 5.76
CA THR A 226 -16.42 25.50 4.36
C THR A 226 -14.93 25.42 4.00
N PRO A 227 -14.54 24.84 2.85
CA PRO A 227 -13.15 24.59 2.46
C PRO A 227 -12.44 25.87 1.98
N GLY A 228 -12.39 26.90 2.82
CA GLY A 228 -11.77 28.19 2.51
C GLY A 228 -10.39 28.41 3.16
N GLU A 229 -10.06 27.70 4.24
CA GLU A 229 -8.89 28.05 5.08
C GLU A 229 -7.73 27.03 5.01
N GLN A 230 -7.99 25.78 4.62
CA GLN A 230 -6.92 24.77 4.53
C GLN A 230 -6.06 24.92 3.28
N THR A 231 -6.66 25.31 2.16
CA THR A 231 -5.98 25.54 0.88
C THR A 231 -4.95 26.67 0.98
N ILE A 232 -5.24 27.72 1.78
CA ILE A 232 -4.38 28.90 1.90
C ILE A 232 -3.06 28.58 2.63
N LYS A 233 -3.09 27.70 3.64
CA LYS A 233 -1.91 27.43 4.48
C LYS A 233 -0.85 26.58 3.77
N TYR A 234 -1.25 25.73 2.81
CA TYR A 234 -0.32 24.97 1.98
C TYR A 234 0.10 25.73 0.71
N LEU A 235 -0.76 26.59 0.15
CA LEU A 235 -0.39 27.47 -0.98
C LEU A 235 0.75 28.45 -0.63
N ASP A 236 0.88 28.85 0.64
CA ASP A 236 2.01 29.67 1.09
C ASP A 236 3.31 28.88 1.28
N MET A 237 3.25 27.56 1.51
CA MET A 237 4.44 26.69 1.55
C MET A 237 4.83 26.15 0.16
N ALA A 238 3.87 25.99 -0.75
CA ALA A 238 4.09 25.53 -2.14
C ALA A 238 4.53 26.65 -3.10
N LYS A 239 4.64 27.89 -2.61
CA LYS A 239 5.11 29.07 -3.37
C LYS A 239 6.63 29.27 -3.35
N GLU A 240 7.41 28.27 -2.94
CA GLU A 240 8.79 28.22 -3.40
C GLU A 240 8.78 27.72 -4.84
N LYS A 241 8.98 28.65 -5.78
CA LYS A 241 9.36 28.30 -7.16
C LYS A 241 10.55 27.36 -7.06
N LEU A 242 10.33 26.07 -7.36
CA LEU A 242 11.43 25.14 -7.53
C LEU A 242 12.36 25.72 -8.60
N PRO A 243 13.68 25.66 -8.39
CA PRO A 243 14.64 26.14 -9.38
C PRO A 243 14.35 25.47 -10.72
N ALA A 244 14.44 26.25 -11.80
CA ALA A 244 14.34 25.72 -13.15
C ALA A 244 15.28 24.51 -13.26
N LEU A 245 14.71 23.38 -13.68
CA LEU A 245 15.40 22.11 -13.80
C LEU A 245 16.61 22.27 -14.73
N ASP A 246 17.81 22.25 -14.16
CA ASP A 246 19.05 22.31 -14.93
C ASP A 246 19.33 20.94 -15.55
N GLY A 247 18.92 20.77 -16.81
CA GLY A 247 19.12 19.60 -17.66
C GLY A 247 18.17 18.42 -17.37
N SER A 248 17.14 18.24 -18.19
CA SER A 248 16.19 17.13 -18.07
C SER A 248 16.89 15.78 -18.19
N VAL A 249 16.48 14.80 -17.36
CA VAL A 249 16.98 13.42 -17.46
C VAL A 249 16.65 12.83 -18.84
N LEU A 250 15.52 13.25 -19.42
CA LEU A 250 15.04 12.80 -20.73
C LEU A 250 15.83 13.41 -21.88
N GLU A 251 16.22 14.70 -21.80
CA GLU A 251 17.03 15.37 -22.84
C GLU A 251 18.39 14.70 -23.08
N LYS A 252 18.93 14.02 -22.07
CA LYS A 252 20.23 13.33 -22.15
C LYS A 252 20.14 11.94 -22.79
N VAL A 253 18.92 11.49 -23.13
CA VAL A 253 18.68 10.13 -23.64
C VAL A 253 18.99 10.07 -25.14
N ASP A 254 19.88 9.16 -25.53
CA ASP A 254 20.23 8.94 -26.94
C ASP A 254 19.15 8.12 -27.65
N LEU A 255 18.16 8.80 -28.23
CA LEU A 255 17.08 8.14 -28.97
C LEU A 255 17.49 7.57 -30.34
N SER A 256 18.76 7.70 -30.76
CA SER A 256 19.28 7.09 -31.99
C SER A 256 19.62 5.60 -31.86
N LYS A 257 19.60 5.06 -30.63
CA LYS A 257 19.88 3.64 -30.37
C LYS A 257 18.93 2.74 -31.17
N SER A 258 19.52 1.83 -31.92
CA SER A 258 18.81 0.85 -32.75
C SER A 258 19.62 -0.44 -32.85
N ILE A 259 18.98 -1.55 -33.19
CA ILE A 259 19.65 -2.83 -33.45
C ILE A 259 19.14 -3.49 -34.74
N THR A 260 20.00 -4.30 -35.34
CA THR A 260 19.66 -5.07 -36.53
C THR A 260 18.65 -6.17 -36.21
N LEU A 261 18.01 -6.73 -37.25
CA LEU A 261 17.05 -7.82 -37.06
C LEU A 261 17.72 -9.11 -36.57
N GLU A 262 18.95 -9.36 -37.00
CA GLU A 262 19.73 -10.53 -36.63
C GLU A 262 20.12 -10.48 -35.15
N GLU A 263 20.76 -9.39 -34.71
CA GLU A 263 21.10 -9.14 -33.31
C GLU A 263 19.86 -9.19 -32.40
N TYR A 264 18.74 -8.65 -32.86
CA TYR A 264 17.47 -8.72 -32.14
C TYR A 264 17.01 -10.17 -31.94
N ARG A 265 17.08 -11.02 -32.97
CA ARG A 265 16.62 -12.42 -32.86
C ARG A 265 17.50 -13.21 -31.90
N GLU A 266 18.81 -13.05 -32.00
CA GLU A 266 19.78 -13.73 -31.14
C GLU A 266 19.65 -13.27 -29.68
N SER A 267 19.68 -11.96 -29.45
CA SER A 267 19.56 -11.38 -28.11
C SER A 267 18.21 -11.69 -27.46
N LYS A 268 17.12 -11.64 -28.24
CA LYS A 268 15.77 -11.96 -27.74
C LYS A 268 15.76 -13.39 -27.21
N LYS A 269 16.23 -14.35 -28.00
CA LYS A 269 16.26 -15.76 -27.62
C LYS A 269 17.10 -15.97 -26.36
N LEU A 270 18.33 -15.42 -26.34
CA LEU A 270 19.24 -15.51 -25.20
C LEU A 270 18.59 -15.01 -23.90
N PHE A 271 18.03 -13.79 -23.90
CA PHE A 271 17.47 -13.22 -22.68
C PHE A 271 16.14 -13.86 -22.28
N GLN A 272 15.33 -14.35 -23.23
CA GLN A 272 14.10 -15.07 -22.88
C GLN A 272 14.39 -16.41 -22.21
N GLU A 273 15.30 -17.22 -22.75
CA GLU A 273 15.75 -18.47 -22.11
C GLU A 273 16.34 -18.20 -20.72
N LYS A 274 17.07 -17.08 -20.58
CA LYS A 274 17.64 -16.65 -19.32
C LYS A 274 16.57 -16.28 -18.28
N ILE A 275 15.60 -15.44 -18.63
CA ILE A 275 14.52 -15.04 -17.70
C ILE A 275 13.63 -16.23 -17.35
N GLU A 276 13.39 -17.16 -18.29
CA GLU A 276 12.66 -18.40 -18.00
C GLU A 276 13.33 -19.18 -16.86
N ASN A 277 14.65 -19.42 -16.96
CA ASN A 277 15.40 -20.10 -15.90
C ASN A 277 15.38 -19.31 -14.58
N LEU A 278 15.55 -17.99 -14.64
CA LEU A 278 15.52 -17.12 -13.47
C LEU A 278 14.13 -17.10 -12.80
N GLN A 279 13.03 -17.26 -13.54
CA GLN A 279 11.69 -17.35 -12.96
C GLN A 279 11.56 -18.54 -12.01
N TYR A 280 12.17 -19.68 -12.35
CA TYR A 280 12.18 -20.85 -11.47
C TYR A 280 13.09 -20.65 -10.26
N GLU A 281 14.21 -19.92 -10.40
CA GLU A 281 15.07 -19.56 -9.26
C GLU A 281 14.38 -18.57 -8.30
N LEU A 282 13.64 -17.58 -8.83
CA LEU A 282 12.78 -16.71 -8.03
C LEU A 282 11.80 -17.53 -7.18
N LEU A 283 11.12 -18.51 -7.79
CA LEU A 283 10.19 -19.39 -7.09
C LEU A 283 10.87 -20.18 -5.97
N LYS A 284 11.99 -20.85 -6.26
CA LYS A 284 12.75 -21.65 -5.28
C LYS A 284 13.22 -20.80 -4.10
N ARG A 285 13.72 -19.60 -4.37
CA ARG A 285 14.27 -18.68 -3.38
C ARG A 285 13.22 -17.76 -2.74
N LYS A 286 11.94 -17.92 -3.13
CA LYS A 286 10.82 -17.10 -2.66
C LYS A 286 11.07 -15.59 -2.83
N ARG A 287 11.76 -15.18 -3.91
CA ARG A 287 11.98 -13.77 -4.23
C ARG A 287 10.89 -13.30 -5.20
N SER A 288 10.09 -12.33 -4.78
CA SER A 288 9.04 -11.76 -5.63
C SER A 288 9.61 -10.69 -6.56
N THR A 289 8.98 -10.47 -7.71
CA THR A 289 9.41 -9.45 -8.67
C THR A 289 8.24 -8.60 -9.12
N VAL A 290 8.42 -7.28 -9.08
CA VAL A 290 7.47 -6.28 -9.55
C VAL A 290 8.08 -5.52 -10.71
N VAL A 291 7.40 -5.53 -11.85
CA VAL A 291 7.82 -4.85 -13.06
C VAL A 291 6.78 -3.80 -13.43
N VAL A 292 7.17 -2.54 -13.53
CA VAL A 292 6.28 -1.42 -13.83
C VAL A 292 6.62 -0.86 -15.20
N PHE A 293 5.63 -0.70 -16.07
CA PHE A 293 5.77 -0.06 -17.37
C PHE A 293 4.99 1.25 -17.42
N GLU A 294 5.72 2.35 -17.49
CA GLU A 294 5.22 3.67 -17.88
C GLU A 294 5.91 4.14 -19.16
N GLY A 295 5.44 5.23 -19.74
CA GLY A 295 6.02 5.79 -20.96
C GLY A 295 4.96 6.50 -21.79
N TRP A 296 5.41 7.20 -22.83
CA TRP A 296 4.52 7.92 -23.72
C TRP A 296 3.46 7.02 -24.36
N ASP A 297 2.35 7.61 -24.75
CA ASP A 297 1.39 6.94 -25.62
C ASP A 297 2.07 6.56 -26.93
N ALA A 298 1.75 5.36 -27.42
CA ALA A 298 2.47 4.66 -28.48
C ALA A 298 3.97 4.34 -28.29
N ALA A 299 4.56 4.53 -27.11
CA ALA A 299 5.97 4.17 -26.85
C ALA A 299 6.27 2.66 -26.98
N GLY A 300 5.28 1.79 -26.80
CA GLY A 300 5.40 0.35 -27.04
C GLY A 300 5.37 -0.53 -25.79
N LYS A 301 4.77 -0.06 -24.69
CA LYS A 301 4.61 -0.77 -23.40
C LYS A 301 4.14 -2.23 -23.58
N GLY A 302 2.93 -2.43 -24.13
CA GLY A 302 2.39 -3.77 -24.38
C GLY A 302 3.26 -4.66 -25.28
N GLY A 303 4.04 -4.08 -26.19
CA GLY A 303 4.98 -4.84 -27.02
C GLY A 303 6.22 -5.31 -26.25
N ASN A 304 6.67 -4.57 -25.25
CA ASN A 304 7.75 -4.98 -24.35
C ASN A 304 7.23 -6.04 -23.36
N ILE A 305 6.05 -5.81 -22.76
CA ILE A 305 5.40 -6.77 -21.87
C ILE A 305 5.21 -8.12 -22.57
N HIS A 306 4.68 -8.13 -23.79
CA HIS A 306 4.48 -9.38 -24.54
C HIS A 306 5.79 -10.15 -24.73
N ARG A 307 6.92 -9.48 -25.00
CA ARG A 307 8.22 -10.18 -25.16
C ARG A 307 8.79 -10.65 -23.83
N LEU A 308 8.54 -9.92 -22.75
CA LEU A 308 8.95 -10.32 -21.42
C LEU A 308 8.26 -11.61 -20.97
N VAL A 309 6.96 -11.76 -21.25
CA VAL A 309 6.17 -12.92 -20.76
C VAL A 309 6.09 -14.09 -21.73
N GLU A 310 6.65 -13.96 -22.94
CA GLU A 310 6.46 -14.90 -24.06
C GLU A 310 6.85 -16.33 -23.69
N GLU A 311 7.99 -16.52 -23.01
CA GLU A 311 8.53 -17.83 -22.61
C GLU A 311 8.33 -18.12 -21.11
N LEU A 312 7.65 -17.24 -20.37
CA LEU A 312 7.45 -17.42 -18.93
C LEU A 312 6.31 -18.39 -18.63
N ASN A 313 6.45 -19.13 -17.52
CA ASN A 313 5.37 -19.97 -17.02
C ASN A 313 4.20 -19.09 -16.53
N PRO A 314 2.99 -19.21 -17.13
CA PRO A 314 1.86 -18.33 -16.81
C PRO A 314 1.28 -18.55 -15.41
N ARG A 315 1.68 -19.61 -14.70
CA ARG A 315 1.30 -19.81 -13.29
C ARG A 315 2.09 -18.93 -12.33
N LEU A 316 3.25 -18.43 -12.76
CA LEU A 316 4.22 -17.74 -11.91
C LEU A 316 4.30 -16.23 -12.20
N TYR A 317 3.51 -15.71 -13.16
CA TYR A 317 3.38 -14.28 -13.39
C TYR A 317 1.93 -13.82 -13.51
N ARG A 318 1.71 -12.53 -13.30
CA ARG A 318 0.45 -11.85 -13.60
C ARG A 318 0.73 -10.54 -14.32
N VAL A 319 0.01 -10.27 -15.41
CA VAL A 319 -0.02 -8.94 -16.04
C VAL A 319 -1.25 -8.19 -15.56
N VAL A 320 -1.07 -6.95 -15.10
CA VAL A 320 -2.11 -6.10 -14.51
C VAL A 320 -2.21 -4.82 -15.34
N PRO A 321 -3.18 -4.73 -16.27
CA PRO A 321 -3.47 -3.48 -16.95
C PRO A 321 -4.18 -2.52 -16.00
N VAL A 322 -3.58 -1.36 -15.75
CA VAL A 322 -4.15 -0.34 -14.85
C VAL A 322 -4.92 0.68 -15.67
N GLY A 323 -6.26 0.60 -15.58
CA GLY A 323 -7.18 1.57 -16.15
C GLY A 323 -7.76 2.55 -15.13
N SER A 324 -8.79 3.29 -15.54
CA SER A 324 -9.57 4.15 -14.67
C SER A 324 -10.15 3.35 -13.50
N PRO A 325 -10.09 3.88 -12.25
CA PRO A 325 -10.59 3.16 -11.09
C PRO A 325 -12.12 3.03 -11.15
N ASN A 326 -12.63 1.87 -10.74
CA ASN A 326 -14.07 1.65 -10.54
C ASN A 326 -14.56 2.29 -9.23
N ASP A 327 -15.87 2.29 -9.00
CA ASP A 327 -16.47 2.95 -7.83
C ASP A 327 -16.00 2.33 -6.50
N TYR A 328 -15.70 1.03 -6.47
CA TYR A 328 -15.17 0.36 -5.30
C TYR A 328 -13.72 0.79 -5.01
N GLU A 329 -12.88 0.90 -6.04
CA GLU A 329 -11.50 1.40 -5.91
C GLU A 329 -11.49 2.87 -5.46
N LYS A 330 -12.37 3.73 -6.02
CA LYS A 330 -12.52 5.14 -5.61
C LYS A 330 -13.02 5.31 -4.17
N ALA A 331 -13.73 4.31 -3.66
CA ALA A 331 -14.21 4.30 -2.28
C ALA A 331 -13.12 3.93 -1.26
N HIS A 332 -11.89 3.65 -1.69
CA HIS A 332 -10.74 3.39 -0.83
C HIS A 332 -9.64 4.45 -1.03
N GLN A 333 -8.61 4.36 -0.20
CA GLN A 333 -7.35 5.06 -0.41
C GLN A 333 -6.68 4.60 -1.73
N TYR A 334 -5.98 5.52 -2.40
CA TYR A 334 -5.45 5.33 -3.75
C TYR A 334 -4.61 4.05 -3.97
N LEU A 335 -3.69 3.73 -3.06
CA LEU A 335 -2.77 2.60 -3.17
C LEU A 335 -3.46 1.25 -3.00
N TRP A 336 -4.63 1.22 -2.36
CA TRP A 336 -5.40 0.01 -2.05
C TRP A 336 -5.56 -0.92 -3.27
N ARG A 337 -5.88 -0.34 -4.43
CA ARG A 337 -6.11 -1.11 -5.67
C ARG A 337 -4.87 -1.89 -6.13
N PHE A 338 -3.67 -1.36 -5.85
CA PHE A 338 -2.41 -1.98 -6.25
C PHE A 338 -1.93 -3.02 -5.24
N CYS A 339 -2.26 -2.87 -3.95
CA CYS A 339 -1.92 -3.83 -2.89
C CYS A 339 -2.45 -5.24 -3.19
N SER A 340 -3.64 -5.35 -3.79
CA SER A 340 -4.22 -6.65 -4.16
C SER A 340 -3.41 -7.38 -5.24
N ALA A 341 -2.79 -6.61 -6.14
CA ALA A 341 -2.07 -7.09 -7.29
C ALA A 341 -0.61 -7.45 -7.00
N THR A 342 -0.08 -7.11 -5.82
CA THR A 342 1.30 -7.42 -5.46
C THR A 342 1.58 -8.93 -5.53
N PRO A 343 2.77 -9.32 -6.02
CA PRO A 343 3.12 -10.72 -6.17
C PRO A 343 3.28 -11.40 -4.81
N MET A 344 2.95 -12.69 -4.77
CA MET A 344 3.42 -13.57 -3.71
C MET A 344 4.92 -13.80 -3.86
N ALA A 345 5.58 -14.20 -2.78
CA ALA A 345 6.97 -14.64 -2.79
C ALA A 345 7.20 -15.67 -3.92
N GLY A 346 8.25 -15.46 -4.72
CA GLY A 346 8.58 -16.30 -5.86
C GLY A 346 7.75 -16.09 -7.13
N HIS A 347 6.81 -15.15 -7.13
CA HIS A 347 6.00 -14.81 -8.31
C HIS A 347 6.37 -13.42 -8.86
N MET A 348 6.00 -13.20 -10.12
CA MET A 348 6.17 -11.93 -10.81
C MET A 348 4.83 -11.21 -11.00
N THR A 349 4.81 -9.89 -10.87
CA THR A 349 3.68 -9.06 -11.31
C THR A 349 4.19 -7.95 -12.22
N ILE A 350 3.53 -7.80 -13.37
CA ILE A 350 3.88 -6.84 -14.40
C ILE A 350 2.71 -5.86 -14.54
N PHE A 351 2.95 -4.60 -14.23
CA PHE A 351 1.98 -3.52 -14.31
C PHE A 351 2.11 -2.79 -15.66
N ASP A 352 1.04 -2.78 -16.47
CA ASP A 352 0.92 -1.92 -17.65
C ASP A 352 0.17 -0.66 -17.24
N ARG A 353 0.92 0.44 -17.05
CA ARG A 353 0.56 1.56 -16.15
C ARG A 353 0.45 1.11 -14.68
N SER A 354 0.49 2.06 -13.75
CA SER A 354 0.65 1.75 -12.32
C SER A 354 0.15 2.86 -11.38
N TRP A 355 0.57 2.81 -10.11
CA TRP A 355 0.37 3.88 -9.12
C TRP A 355 1.01 5.22 -9.52
N TYR A 356 1.91 5.23 -10.50
CA TYR A 356 2.46 6.47 -11.05
C TYR A 356 1.42 7.32 -11.80
N GLY A 357 0.25 6.75 -12.13
CA GLY A 357 -0.86 7.51 -12.70
C GLY A 357 -1.23 8.77 -11.89
N ARG A 358 -1.12 8.73 -10.56
CA ARG A 358 -1.40 9.85 -9.64
C ARG A 358 -0.55 11.09 -9.92
N VAL A 359 0.72 10.87 -10.25
CA VAL A 359 1.72 11.92 -10.48
C VAL A 359 1.97 12.18 -11.98
N LEU A 360 1.28 11.44 -12.85
CA LEU A 360 1.30 11.58 -14.30
C LEU A 360 -0.07 12.05 -14.81
N VAL A 361 -0.89 11.14 -15.35
CA VAL A 361 -2.16 11.48 -16.00
C VAL A 361 -3.15 12.18 -15.07
N GLU A 362 -3.25 11.78 -13.80
CA GLU A 362 -4.20 12.41 -12.88
C GLU A 362 -3.79 13.84 -12.50
N ARG A 363 -2.49 14.06 -12.33
CA ARG A 363 -1.91 15.40 -12.11
C ARG A 363 -2.14 16.30 -13.32
N VAL A 364 -1.81 15.82 -14.52
CA VAL A 364 -1.89 16.61 -15.74
C VAL A 364 -3.35 16.91 -16.07
N GLU A 365 -4.21 15.91 -16.11
CA GLU A 365 -5.64 16.05 -16.46
C GLU A 365 -6.53 16.60 -15.33
N GLY A 366 -5.98 16.83 -14.13
CA GLY A 366 -6.71 17.40 -12.99
C GLY A 366 -7.72 16.42 -12.35
N PHE A 367 -7.46 15.12 -12.42
CA PHE A 367 -8.25 14.10 -11.71
C PHE A 367 -7.84 13.95 -10.23
N SER A 368 -6.73 14.56 -9.85
CA SER A 368 -6.27 14.68 -8.47
C SER A 368 -5.99 16.14 -8.12
N THR A 369 -6.21 16.49 -6.86
CA THR A 369 -5.81 17.78 -6.29
C THR A 369 -4.29 17.87 -6.14
N GLU A 370 -3.77 19.10 -6.05
CA GLU A 370 -2.34 19.35 -5.78
C GLU A 370 -1.84 18.72 -4.49
N GLU A 371 -2.67 18.72 -3.46
CA GLU A 371 -2.36 18.05 -2.19
C GLU A 371 -2.23 16.53 -2.38
N GLU A 372 -3.13 15.90 -3.14
CA GLU A 372 -3.11 14.46 -3.40
C GLU A 372 -1.90 14.01 -4.23
N TRP A 373 -1.60 14.65 -5.35
CA TRP A 373 -0.42 14.25 -6.14
C TRP A 373 0.89 14.71 -5.50
N GLY A 374 0.89 15.83 -4.77
CA GLY A 374 2.06 16.35 -4.07
C GLY A 374 2.56 15.38 -2.99
N ARG A 375 1.65 14.82 -2.17
CA ARG A 375 2.01 13.80 -1.18
C ARG A 375 2.32 12.43 -1.80
N ALA A 376 1.74 12.10 -2.96
CA ALA A 376 1.85 10.78 -3.58
C ALA A 376 3.30 10.34 -3.85
N TYR A 377 4.23 11.27 -4.16
CA TYR A 377 5.65 10.91 -4.33
C TYR A 377 6.22 10.20 -3.10
N ARG A 378 5.91 10.71 -1.90
CA ARG A 378 6.34 10.11 -0.64
C ARG A 378 5.64 8.77 -0.41
N GLU A 379 4.34 8.71 -0.64
CA GLU A 379 3.55 7.49 -0.44
C GLU A 379 4.01 6.35 -1.37
N ILE A 380 4.35 6.67 -2.62
CA ILE A 380 4.89 5.73 -3.59
C ILE A 380 6.26 5.20 -3.12
N ASN A 381 7.15 6.08 -2.66
CA ASN A 381 8.45 5.66 -2.16
C ASN A 381 8.34 4.76 -0.91
N GLU A 382 7.43 5.08 0.01
CA GLU A 382 7.15 4.26 1.19
C GLU A 382 6.53 2.91 0.80
N PHE A 383 5.61 2.89 -0.17
CA PHE A 383 5.02 1.65 -0.68
C PHE A 383 6.07 0.75 -1.35
N GLU A 384 6.90 1.31 -2.22
CA GLU A 384 7.99 0.58 -2.87
C GLU A 384 9.05 0.13 -1.86
N LYS A 385 9.32 0.94 -0.82
CA LYS A 385 10.19 0.56 0.28
C LYS A 385 9.66 -0.67 1.00
N ILE A 386 8.38 -0.72 1.41
CA ILE A 386 7.75 -1.89 2.05
C ILE A 386 7.92 -3.16 1.18
N LEU A 387 7.73 -3.04 -0.14
CA LEU A 387 7.91 -4.15 -1.06
C LEU A 387 9.38 -4.60 -1.13
N TYR A 388 10.31 -3.66 -1.36
CA TYR A 388 11.74 -3.93 -1.44
C TYR A 388 12.27 -4.57 -0.14
N ASP A 389 11.84 -4.02 0.98
CA ASP A 389 12.20 -4.42 2.32
C ASP A 389 11.71 -5.83 2.71
N SER A 390 10.65 -6.30 2.05
CA SER A 390 10.17 -7.69 2.12
C SER A 390 10.94 -8.64 1.19
N GLY A 391 11.92 -8.14 0.43
CA GLY A 391 12.75 -8.90 -0.50
C GLY A 391 12.27 -8.87 -1.95
N ALA A 392 11.33 -8.00 -2.32
CA ALA A 392 10.87 -7.87 -3.70
C ALA A 392 11.90 -7.16 -4.59
N ILE A 393 12.09 -7.67 -5.80
CA ILE A 393 12.88 -7.02 -6.85
C ILE A 393 11.95 -6.08 -7.61
N ILE A 394 12.23 -4.77 -7.62
CA ILE A 394 11.36 -3.76 -8.24
C ILE A 394 12.08 -3.13 -9.44
N LEU A 395 11.47 -3.24 -10.61
CA LEU A 395 11.99 -2.69 -11.87
C LEU A 395 10.96 -1.76 -12.50
N LYS A 396 11.32 -0.49 -12.71
CA LYS A 396 10.40 0.52 -13.23
C LYS A 396 10.93 1.06 -14.55
N PHE A 397 10.18 0.90 -15.62
CA PHE A 397 10.58 1.29 -16.96
C PHE A 397 9.79 2.49 -17.44
N TRP A 398 10.51 3.55 -17.85
CA TRP A 398 9.94 4.66 -18.60
C TRP A 398 10.33 4.52 -20.07
N LEU A 399 9.36 4.17 -20.92
CA LEU A 399 9.59 4.06 -22.37
C LEU A 399 9.54 5.44 -23.01
N HIS A 400 10.72 5.94 -23.39
CA HIS A 400 10.91 7.27 -23.93
C HIS A 400 11.01 7.26 -25.46
N ILE A 401 10.26 8.14 -26.11
CA ILE A 401 10.27 8.41 -27.55
C ILE A 401 10.18 9.92 -27.74
N ASP A 402 10.54 10.41 -28.92
CA ASP A 402 10.34 11.81 -29.31
C ASP A 402 8.92 12.08 -29.86
N LYS A 403 8.61 13.37 -30.03
CA LYS A 403 7.32 13.84 -30.53
C LYS A 403 7.07 13.32 -31.95
N GLU A 404 8.09 13.24 -32.78
CA GLU A 404 8.02 12.85 -34.19
C GLU A 404 7.68 11.37 -34.32
N THR A 405 8.41 10.50 -33.63
CA THR A 405 8.16 9.05 -33.57
C THR A 405 6.77 8.75 -33.03
N GLN A 406 6.29 9.51 -32.04
CA GLN A 406 4.92 9.34 -31.56
C GLN A 406 3.90 9.63 -32.66
N LEU A 407 4.07 10.71 -33.42
CA LEU A 407 3.17 11.09 -34.51
C LEU A 407 3.17 10.03 -35.62
N GLU A 408 4.34 9.61 -36.08
CA GLU A 408 4.48 8.54 -37.08
C GLU A 408 3.76 7.25 -36.65
N ARG A 409 3.88 6.89 -35.36
CA ARG A 409 3.18 5.73 -34.80
C ARG A 409 1.68 5.94 -34.70
N PHE A 410 1.23 7.18 -34.49
CA PHE A 410 -0.19 7.50 -34.47
C PHE A 410 -0.79 7.33 -35.86
N GLU A 411 -0.18 7.95 -36.86
CA GLU A 411 -0.59 7.86 -38.26
C GLU A 411 -0.57 6.41 -38.76
N SER A 412 0.52 5.67 -38.48
CA SER A 412 0.63 4.25 -38.84
C SER A 412 -0.53 3.41 -38.29
N ARG A 413 -0.95 3.65 -37.04
CA ARG A 413 -2.05 2.88 -36.42
C ARG A 413 -3.40 3.24 -37.00
N LEU A 414 -3.61 4.48 -37.46
CA LEU A 414 -4.84 4.88 -38.15
C LEU A 414 -4.98 4.16 -39.50
N THR A 415 -3.86 3.96 -40.19
CA THR A 415 -3.82 3.27 -41.49
C THR A 415 -3.87 1.74 -41.39
N ASP A 416 -3.59 1.16 -40.22
CA ASP A 416 -3.56 -0.28 -39.99
C ASP A 416 -4.89 -0.76 -39.36
N PRO A 417 -5.73 -1.53 -40.08
CA PRO A 417 -7.02 -2.00 -39.57
C PRO A 417 -6.94 -2.79 -38.26
N GLU A 418 -5.85 -3.52 -38.01
CA GLU A 418 -5.68 -4.34 -36.81
C GLU A 418 -5.24 -3.53 -35.59
N LYS A 419 -4.76 -2.30 -35.80
CA LYS A 419 -4.23 -1.42 -34.74
C LYS A 419 -5.04 -0.15 -34.55
N ARG A 420 -6.00 0.15 -35.42
CA ARG A 420 -6.84 1.35 -35.37
C ARG A 420 -7.56 1.54 -34.04
N TRP A 421 -7.99 0.44 -33.40
CA TRP A 421 -8.63 0.47 -32.09
C TRP A 421 -7.72 0.96 -30.94
N LYS A 422 -6.40 1.04 -31.17
CA LYS A 422 -5.41 1.49 -30.17
C LYS A 422 -5.19 3.02 -30.17
N ILE A 423 -6.01 3.77 -30.90
CA ILE A 423 -5.99 5.23 -30.90
C ILE A 423 -7.38 5.76 -30.59
N THR A 424 -7.40 6.73 -29.69
CA THR A 424 -8.57 7.42 -29.17
C THR A 424 -8.39 8.93 -29.28
N GLU A 425 -9.46 9.69 -29.09
CA GLU A 425 -9.37 11.16 -29.03
C GLU A 425 -8.51 11.64 -27.84
N ASP A 426 -8.51 10.88 -26.75
CA ASP A 426 -7.68 11.14 -25.57
C ASP A 426 -6.18 11.10 -25.91
N ASP A 427 -5.74 10.20 -26.80
CA ASP A 427 -4.32 10.11 -27.21
C ASP A 427 -3.84 11.41 -27.90
N TRP A 428 -4.71 12.03 -28.71
CA TRP A 428 -4.41 13.31 -29.35
C TRP A 428 -4.44 14.47 -28.37
N ARG A 429 -5.39 14.47 -27.41
CA ARG A 429 -5.43 15.47 -26.33
C ARG A 429 -4.15 15.41 -25.50
N ASN A 430 -3.73 14.21 -25.09
CA ASN A 430 -2.51 14.00 -24.30
C ASN A 430 -1.26 14.51 -25.03
N ARG A 431 -1.18 14.26 -26.35
CA ARG A 431 -0.09 14.77 -27.20
C ARG A 431 0.00 16.30 -27.19
N ASN A 432 -1.14 17.00 -27.26
CA ASN A 432 -1.16 18.47 -27.21
C ASN A 432 -0.65 19.03 -25.87
N ARG A 433 -0.60 18.19 -24.82
CA ARG A 433 -0.10 18.51 -23.49
C ARG A 433 1.28 17.92 -23.21
N TRP A 434 2.06 17.63 -24.25
CA TRP A 434 3.38 17.01 -24.11
C TRP A 434 4.26 17.69 -23.06
N ASP A 435 4.33 19.02 -23.10
CA ASP A 435 5.24 19.78 -22.24
C ASP A 435 4.82 19.69 -20.75
N ASP A 436 3.50 19.62 -20.47
CA ASP A 436 2.98 19.36 -19.11
C ASP A 436 3.39 17.95 -18.63
N TYR A 437 3.27 16.95 -19.50
CA TYR A 437 3.68 15.57 -19.19
C TYR A 437 5.19 15.46 -19.01
N GLU A 438 5.98 16.17 -19.80
CA GLU A 438 7.44 16.17 -19.69
C GLU A 438 7.90 16.68 -18.33
N ILE A 439 7.27 17.75 -17.81
CA ILE A 439 7.51 18.24 -16.46
C ILE A 439 7.16 17.16 -15.43
N ALA A 440 5.97 16.57 -15.53
CA ALA A 440 5.49 15.55 -14.60
C ALA A 440 6.39 14.30 -14.57
N VAL A 441 6.86 13.87 -15.74
CA VAL A 441 7.76 12.71 -15.88
C VAL A 441 9.14 13.00 -15.30
N ASN A 442 9.74 14.15 -15.61
CA ASN A 442 11.03 14.52 -15.04
C ASN A 442 10.97 14.55 -13.51
N GLU A 443 9.92 15.15 -12.95
CA GLU A 443 9.73 15.20 -11.50
C GLU A 443 9.48 13.81 -10.90
N MET A 444 8.70 12.95 -11.57
CA MET A 444 8.52 11.56 -11.17
C MET A 444 9.86 10.81 -11.12
N LEU A 445 10.65 10.86 -12.18
CA LEU A 445 11.95 10.18 -12.25
C LEU A 445 12.88 10.65 -11.13
N GLN A 446 12.94 11.97 -10.87
CA GLN A 446 13.79 12.53 -9.84
C GLN A 446 13.34 12.17 -8.42
N LYS A 447 12.05 12.31 -8.12
CA LYS A 447 11.53 12.11 -6.76
C LYS A 447 11.35 10.65 -6.36
N THR A 448 11.30 9.73 -7.32
CA THR A 448 10.97 8.32 -7.05
C THR A 448 11.98 7.30 -7.57
N SER A 449 13.07 7.71 -8.22
CA SER A 449 14.16 6.78 -8.53
C SER A 449 15.02 6.56 -7.28
N THR A 450 14.71 5.53 -6.50
CA THR A 450 15.41 5.18 -5.27
C THR A 450 16.39 4.03 -5.48
N LEU A 451 17.24 3.75 -4.48
CA LEU A 451 18.18 2.63 -4.55
C LEU A 451 17.49 1.26 -4.65
N GLY A 452 16.38 1.06 -3.93
CA GLY A 452 15.62 -0.20 -3.93
C GLY A 452 14.61 -0.32 -5.07
N ALA A 453 14.23 0.80 -5.69
CA ALA A 453 13.33 0.84 -6.82
C ALA A 453 13.80 1.92 -7.82
N PRO A 454 14.82 1.63 -8.64
CA PRO A 454 15.33 2.59 -9.61
C PRO A 454 14.39 2.72 -10.81
N TRP A 455 14.41 3.91 -11.44
CA TRP A 455 13.83 4.09 -12.76
C TRP A 455 14.84 3.78 -13.86
N ILE A 456 14.40 3.04 -14.86
CA ILE A 456 15.14 2.72 -16.07
C ILE A 456 14.46 3.42 -17.25
N VAL A 457 15.13 4.42 -17.81
CA VAL A 457 14.68 5.06 -19.06
C VAL A 457 15.07 4.18 -20.24
N VAL A 458 14.09 3.82 -21.06
CA VAL A 458 14.26 2.93 -22.23
C VAL A 458 14.09 3.75 -23.50
N GLU A 459 15.16 3.86 -24.29
CA GLU A 459 15.19 4.44 -25.63
C GLU A 459 14.28 3.61 -26.52
N SER A 460 13.09 4.12 -26.79
CA SER A 460 12.00 3.33 -27.37
C SER A 460 11.66 3.72 -28.80
N ASN A 461 12.48 4.57 -29.45
CA ASN A 461 12.32 4.92 -30.85
C ASN A 461 12.41 3.69 -31.75
N ASP A 462 13.47 2.89 -31.60
CA ASP A 462 13.53 1.54 -32.16
C ASP A 462 12.90 0.52 -31.21
N LYS A 463 11.81 -0.11 -31.67
CA LYS A 463 11.08 -1.12 -30.87
C LYS A 463 11.90 -2.37 -30.60
N ARG A 464 12.86 -2.71 -31.47
CA ARG A 464 13.69 -3.91 -31.28
C ARG A 464 14.66 -3.67 -30.14
N TYR A 465 15.37 -2.55 -30.18
CA TYR A 465 16.27 -2.11 -29.12
C TYR A 465 15.56 -2.03 -27.77
N SER A 466 14.40 -1.38 -27.70
CA SER A 466 13.64 -1.22 -26.45
C SER A 466 13.37 -2.58 -25.78
N ARG A 467 12.95 -3.58 -26.57
CA ARG A 467 12.61 -4.92 -26.09
C ARG A 467 13.82 -5.65 -25.54
N ILE A 468 14.95 -5.56 -26.24
CA ILE A 468 16.20 -6.19 -25.77
C ILE A 468 16.70 -5.50 -24.50
N LYS A 469 16.65 -4.16 -24.44
CA LYS A 469 17.03 -3.43 -23.23
C LYS A 469 16.19 -3.87 -22.03
N VAL A 470 14.87 -3.94 -22.17
CA VAL A 470 13.97 -4.42 -21.10
C VAL A 470 14.30 -5.86 -20.68
N LEU A 471 14.38 -6.80 -21.64
CA LEU A 471 14.69 -8.20 -21.33
C LEU A 471 16.05 -8.34 -20.62
N LYS A 472 17.08 -7.68 -21.15
CA LYS A 472 18.42 -7.66 -20.58
C LYS A 472 18.41 -7.11 -19.16
N THR A 473 17.82 -5.94 -18.94
CA THR A 473 17.76 -5.30 -17.62
C THR A 473 17.02 -6.17 -16.61
N VAL A 474 15.91 -6.82 -17.00
CA VAL A 474 15.19 -7.74 -16.10
C VAL A 474 16.08 -8.93 -15.73
N ALA A 475 16.73 -9.57 -16.71
CA ALA A 475 17.60 -10.71 -16.45
C ALA A 475 18.77 -10.34 -15.53
N GLU A 476 19.49 -9.26 -15.84
CA GLU A 476 20.66 -8.81 -15.07
C GLU A 476 20.30 -8.38 -13.65
N ALA A 477 19.15 -7.70 -13.47
CA ALA A 477 18.71 -7.30 -12.14
C ALA A 477 18.33 -8.51 -11.28
N ILE A 478 17.64 -9.51 -11.86
CA ILE A 478 17.30 -10.72 -11.13
C ILE A 478 18.57 -11.50 -10.76
N GLU A 479 19.51 -11.70 -11.68
CA GLU A 479 20.79 -12.36 -11.39
C GLU A 479 21.56 -11.69 -10.26
N LYS A 480 21.69 -10.37 -10.34
CA LYS A 480 22.39 -9.58 -9.32
C LYS A 480 21.77 -9.77 -7.94
N GLU A 481 20.44 -9.71 -7.85
CA GLU A 481 19.70 -9.87 -6.59
C GLU A 481 19.71 -11.30 -6.05
N LEU A 482 19.83 -12.30 -6.94
CA LEU A 482 20.01 -13.70 -6.55
C LEU A 482 21.48 -14.06 -6.29
N GLY A 483 22.43 -13.20 -6.65
CA GLY A 483 23.86 -13.46 -6.52
C GLY A 483 24.35 -14.65 -7.36
N THR A 484 23.80 -14.80 -8.57
CA THR A 484 24.08 -15.91 -9.50
C THR A 484 24.66 -15.43 -10.81
#